data_AF-A0A7I9WDI6-F1
#
_entry.id   AF-A0A7I9WDI6-F1
#
_cell.length_a   1.000
_cell.length_b   1.000
_cell.length_c   1.000
_cell.angle_alpha   90.00
_cell.angle_beta   90.00
_cell.angle_gamma   90.00
#
_symmetry.space_group_name_H-M   'P 1'
#
loop_
_entity.id
_entity.type
_entity.pdbx_description
1 polymer ?
#
loop_
_entity_poly.entity_id
_entity_poly.type
_entity_poly.pdbx_seq_one_letter_code
_entity_poly.pdbx_strand_id
1 'polypeptide(L)'
;MRRLVAETGVLDVNSTYAYLLMATDFAETSIVADRDGEICGLITGYHPPTRPEVLFVWQVAVARATRGTGLAATMLDTLVHRVRRNRHGHPVTVEATVSPGNSASRALFGSFARRHGVPMVEQPCFTAAQLDPNNGHEDEPILSIGPLTAPLTD
;
A
#
# COMPACT_ATOMS: atom_id res chain seq x y z
N MET A 1 -10.52 -3.82 -10.02
CA MET A 1 -10.11 -3.49 -8.63
C MET A 1 -11.03 -4.12 -7.58
N ARG A 2 -12.29 -3.68 -7.41
CA ARG A 2 -13.21 -4.23 -6.38
C ARG A 2 -13.29 -5.76 -6.34
N ARG A 3 -13.48 -6.39 -7.52
CA ARG A 3 -13.56 -7.85 -7.65
C ARG A 3 -12.34 -8.54 -7.01
N LEU A 4 -11.13 -8.10 -7.38
CA LEU A 4 -9.88 -8.63 -6.83
C LEU A 4 -9.82 -8.49 -5.30
N VAL A 5 -10.18 -7.31 -4.75
CA VAL A 5 -10.17 -7.10 -3.29
C VAL A 5 -11.14 -8.06 -2.59
N ALA A 6 -12.36 -8.19 -3.11
CA ALA A 6 -13.36 -9.10 -2.56
C ALA A 6 -12.89 -10.57 -2.59
N GLU A 7 -12.25 -10.99 -3.68
CA GLU A 7 -11.70 -12.35 -3.81
C GLU A 7 -10.53 -12.65 -2.87
N THR A 8 -9.89 -11.63 -2.27
CA THR A 8 -8.84 -11.88 -1.27
C THR A 8 -9.38 -12.46 0.03
N GLY A 9 -10.63 -12.14 0.38
CA GLY A 9 -11.32 -12.56 1.61
C GLY A 9 -10.72 -12.03 2.92
N VAL A 10 -9.70 -11.16 2.86
CA VAL A 10 -8.96 -10.68 4.04
C VAL A 10 -8.87 -9.16 4.12
N LEU A 11 -9.36 -8.45 3.09
CA LEU A 11 -9.37 -7.00 3.02
C LEU A 11 -10.79 -6.48 3.10
N ASP A 12 -10.96 -5.33 3.75
CA ASP A 12 -12.23 -4.63 3.75
C ASP A 12 -12.62 -4.17 2.36
N VAL A 13 -13.78 -4.62 1.92
CA VAL A 13 -14.25 -4.34 0.57
C VAL A 13 -15.02 -3.01 0.57
N ASN A 14 -14.39 -1.98 0.01
CA ASN A 14 -15.05 -0.70 -0.24
C ASN A 14 -16.14 -0.77 -1.33
N SER A 15 -16.87 0.33 -1.50
CA SER A 15 -17.83 0.49 -2.61
C SER A 15 -17.11 0.50 -3.95
N THR A 16 -17.78 0.09 -5.04
CA THR A 16 -17.22 0.21 -6.40
C THR A 16 -16.81 1.65 -6.71
N TYR A 17 -17.59 2.63 -6.23
CA TYR A 17 -17.32 4.05 -6.42
C TYR A 17 -15.98 4.47 -5.80
N ALA A 18 -15.66 4.00 -4.59
CA ALA A 18 -14.38 4.31 -3.96
C ALA A 18 -13.20 3.82 -4.81
N TYR A 19 -13.29 2.62 -5.40
CA TYR A 19 -12.25 2.12 -6.30
C TYR A 19 -12.16 2.90 -7.61
N LEU A 20 -13.27 3.45 -8.12
CA LEU A 20 -13.24 4.34 -9.29
C LEU A 20 -12.48 5.63 -8.98
N LEU A 21 -12.74 6.25 -7.81
CA LEU A 21 -11.96 7.41 -7.36
C LEU A 21 -10.47 7.08 -7.23
N MET A 22 -10.11 5.91 -6.71
CA MET A 22 -8.71 5.48 -6.65
C MET A 22 -8.08 5.33 -8.05
N ALA A 23 -8.88 4.92 -9.05
CA ALA A 23 -8.44 4.73 -10.42
C ALA A 23 -8.42 6.04 -11.24
N THR A 24 -9.11 7.09 -10.82
CA THR A 24 -9.16 8.39 -11.51
C THR A 24 -8.33 9.44 -10.79
N ASP A 25 -8.73 9.77 -9.57
CA ASP A 25 -8.24 10.94 -8.83
C ASP A 25 -6.90 10.63 -8.17
N PHE A 26 -6.68 9.35 -7.83
CA PHE A 26 -5.47 8.86 -7.16
C PHE A 26 -4.66 7.88 -8.03
N ALA A 27 -4.81 7.96 -9.35
CA ALA A 27 -4.13 7.09 -10.31
C ALA A 27 -2.59 7.21 -10.22
N GLU A 28 -2.07 8.41 -10.00
CA GLU A 28 -0.62 8.67 -9.89
C GLU A 28 0.01 8.02 -8.65
N THR A 29 -0.79 7.78 -7.61
CA THR A 29 -0.38 7.16 -6.34
C THR A 29 -0.95 5.75 -6.16
N SER A 30 -1.57 5.17 -7.19
CA SER A 30 -2.12 3.82 -7.20
C SER A 30 -1.58 3.01 -8.40
N ILE A 31 -1.52 1.68 -8.29
CA ILE A 31 -1.04 0.83 -9.37
C ILE A 31 -1.86 -0.45 -9.47
N VAL A 32 -1.97 -0.99 -10.68
CA VAL A 32 -2.52 -2.32 -10.93
C VAL A 32 -1.49 -3.15 -11.68
N ALA A 33 -1.48 -4.46 -11.41
CA ALA A 33 -0.79 -5.44 -12.23
C ALA A 33 -1.82 -6.14 -13.10
N ASP A 34 -1.63 -6.06 -14.41
CA ASP A 34 -2.45 -6.73 -15.42
C ASP A 34 -1.71 -7.94 -15.98
N ARG A 35 -2.46 -9.02 -16.23
CA ARG A 35 -2.00 -10.16 -17.01
C ARG A 35 -3.12 -10.55 -17.95
N ASP A 36 -2.88 -10.41 -19.25
CA ASP A 36 -3.82 -10.78 -20.32
C ASP A 36 -5.21 -10.11 -20.17
N GLY A 37 -5.25 -8.86 -19.69
CA GLY A 37 -6.48 -8.10 -19.46
C GLY A 37 -7.15 -8.39 -18.12
N GLU A 38 -6.57 -9.24 -17.27
CA GLU A 38 -7.03 -9.48 -15.91
C GLU A 38 -6.13 -8.80 -14.88
N ILE A 39 -6.76 -8.00 -14.01
CA ILE A 39 -6.08 -7.40 -12.85
C ILE A 39 -5.75 -8.50 -11.83
N CYS A 40 -4.47 -8.82 -11.69
CA CYS A 40 -3.94 -9.83 -10.77
C CYS A 40 -3.26 -9.24 -9.53
N GLY A 41 -3.12 -7.91 -9.47
CA GLY A 41 -2.61 -7.18 -8.31
C GLY A 41 -3.07 -5.72 -8.31
N LEU A 42 -3.19 -5.12 -7.14
CA LEU A 42 -3.39 -3.67 -7.00
C LEU A 42 -2.73 -3.14 -5.73
N ILE A 43 -2.32 -1.88 -5.79
CA ILE A 43 -2.05 -1.04 -4.63
C ILE A 43 -2.85 0.25 -4.80
N THR A 44 -3.72 0.59 -3.84
CA THR A 44 -4.32 1.91 -3.75
C THR A 44 -3.50 2.78 -2.81
N GLY A 45 -3.27 4.03 -3.19
CA GLY A 45 -2.53 4.95 -2.34
C GLY A 45 -2.81 6.40 -2.67
N TYR A 46 -2.43 7.28 -1.77
CA TYR A 46 -2.62 8.72 -1.89
C TYR A 46 -1.57 9.49 -1.07
N HIS A 47 -1.43 10.77 -1.35
CA HIS A 47 -0.69 11.70 -0.51
C HIS A 47 -1.64 12.34 0.51
N PRO A 48 -1.46 12.15 1.83
CA PRO A 48 -2.25 12.89 2.83
C PRO A 48 -2.09 14.40 2.59
N PRO A 49 -3.18 15.20 2.55
CA PRO A 49 -3.10 16.60 2.14
C PRO A 49 -2.13 17.47 2.94
N THR A 50 -1.97 17.19 4.24
CA THR A 50 -1.06 17.92 5.13
C THR A 50 0.37 17.36 5.16
N ARG A 51 0.62 16.21 4.53
CA ARG A 51 1.91 15.49 4.51
C ARG A 51 2.22 14.99 3.10
N PRO A 52 2.41 15.90 2.12
CA PRO A 52 2.57 15.55 0.71
C PRO A 52 3.85 14.77 0.38
N GLU A 53 4.79 14.68 1.31
CA GLU A 53 5.97 13.82 1.25
C GLU A 53 5.67 12.35 1.59
N VAL A 54 4.48 12.04 2.08
CA VAL A 54 4.08 10.68 2.44
C VAL A 54 3.25 10.06 1.34
N LEU A 55 3.65 8.87 0.89
CA LEU A 55 2.77 7.98 0.14
C LEU A 55 2.07 7.05 1.14
N PHE A 56 0.79 7.31 1.41
CA PHE A 56 -0.03 6.39 2.20
C PHE A 56 -0.54 5.27 1.28
N VAL A 57 -0.18 4.03 1.61
CA VAL A 57 -0.61 2.81 0.95
C VAL A 57 -1.81 2.26 1.70
N TRP A 58 -2.98 2.31 1.07
CA TRP A 58 -4.25 1.96 1.70
C TRP A 58 -4.58 0.46 1.57
N GLN A 59 -4.63 -0.08 0.36
CA GLN A 59 -4.88 -1.51 0.16
C GLN A 59 -3.84 -2.12 -0.77
N VAL A 60 -3.28 -3.27 -0.38
CA VAL A 60 -2.44 -4.10 -1.24
C VAL A 60 -3.15 -5.42 -1.45
N ALA A 61 -3.63 -5.67 -2.66
CA ALA A 61 -4.30 -6.93 -3.01
C ALA A 61 -3.52 -7.66 -4.11
N VAL A 62 -3.34 -8.97 -3.93
CA VAL A 62 -2.73 -9.86 -4.93
C VAL A 62 -3.60 -11.09 -5.08
N ALA A 63 -3.89 -11.44 -6.34
CA ALA A 63 -4.68 -12.61 -6.68
C ALA A 63 -4.03 -13.88 -6.10
N ARG A 64 -4.84 -14.84 -5.65
CA ARG A 64 -4.32 -16.04 -5.00
C ARG A 64 -3.31 -16.80 -5.87
N ALA A 65 -3.56 -16.86 -7.18
CA ALA A 65 -2.70 -17.52 -8.16
C ALA A 65 -1.32 -16.87 -8.34
N THR A 66 -1.15 -15.61 -7.92
CA THR A 66 0.12 -14.86 -8.08
C THR A 66 0.81 -14.57 -6.75
N ARG A 67 0.34 -15.13 -5.63
CA ARG A 67 1.02 -15.03 -4.32
C ARG A 67 2.37 -15.74 -4.35
N GLY A 68 3.33 -15.23 -3.58
CA GLY A 68 4.68 -15.81 -3.48
C GLY A 68 5.59 -15.53 -4.69
N THR A 69 5.10 -14.85 -5.73
CA THR A 69 5.88 -14.51 -6.94
C THR A 69 6.70 -13.22 -6.80
N GLY A 70 6.57 -12.51 -5.67
CA GLY A 70 7.15 -11.18 -5.48
C GLY A 70 6.30 -10.02 -6.04
N LEU A 71 5.14 -10.30 -6.65
CA LEU A 71 4.31 -9.28 -7.32
C LEU A 71 3.99 -8.05 -6.46
N ALA A 72 3.63 -8.23 -5.18
CA ALA A 72 3.37 -7.11 -4.27
C ALA A 72 4.60 -6.21 -4.08
N ALA A 73 5.78 -6.81 -3.94
CA ALA A 73 7.03 -6.08 -3.76
C ALA A 73 7.40 -5.31 -5.04
N THR A 74 7.22 -5.94 -6.21
CA THR A 74 7.43 -5.29 -7.51
C THR A 74 6.47 -4.11 -7.70
N MET A 75 5.18 -4.28 -7.43
CA MET A 75 4.21 -3.19 -7.53
C MET A 75 4.56 -2.02 -6.60
N LEU A 76 4.96 -2.31 -5.35
CA LEU A 76 5.32 -1.28 -4.38
C LEU A 76 6.57 -0.51 -4.81
N ASP A 77 7.62 -1.20 -5.27
CA ASP A 77 8.83 -0.52 -5.77
C ASP A 77 8.53 0.33 -7.00
N THR A 78 7.78 -0.21 -7.97
CA THR A 78 7.40 0.52 -9.18
C THR A 78 6.59 1.77 -8.84
N LEU A 79 5.62 1.65 -7.93
CA LEU A 79 4.80 2.77 -7.48
C LEU A 79 5.65 3.84 -6.80
N VAL A 80 6.52 3.45 -5.86
CA VAL A 80 7.40 4.37 -5.14
C VAL A 80 8.37 5.06 -6.09
N HIS A 81 8.97 4.33 -7.03
CA HIS A 81 9.86 4.90 -8.04
C HIS A 81 9.12 5.95 -8.88
N ARG A 82 7.91 5.63 -9.37
CA ARG A 82 7.07 6.58 -10.13
C ARG A 82 6.75 7.82 -9.30
N VAL A 83 6.29 7.65 -8.07
CA VAL A 83 5.96 8.75 -7.16
C VAL A 83 7.17 9.65 -6.91
N ARG A 84 8.34 9.06 -6.66
CA ARG A 84 9.58 9.85 -6.48
C ARG A 84 10.00 10.56 -7.76
N ARG A 85 9.86 9.94 -8.93
CA ARG A 85 10.13 10.58 -10.22
C ARG A 85 9.22 11.77 -10.47
N ASN A 86 7.92 11.61 -10.23
CA ASN A 86 6.93 12.69 -10.34
C ASN A 86 7.21 13.83 -9.36
N ARG A 87 7.84 13.53 -8.22
CA ARG A 87 8.32 14.50 -7.24
C ARG A 87 9.78 14.92 -7.45
N HIS A 88 10.31 14.80 -8.67
CA HIS A 88 11.67 15.25 -9.02
C HIS A 88 12.78 14.70 -8.11
N GLY A 89 12.63 13.47 -7.62
CA GLY A 89 13.58 12.80 -6.73
C GLY A 89 13.47 13.19 -5.27
N HIS A 90 12.57 14.11 -4.88
CA HIS A 90 12.38 14.50 -3.50
C HIS A 90 12.08 13.30 -2.59
N PRO A 91 12.52 13.33 -1.32
CA PRO A 91 12.32 12.22 -0.40
C PRO A 91 10.84 11.88 -0.21
N VAL A 92 10.54 10.59 -0.11
CA VAL A 92 9.19 10.07 0.15
C VAL A 92 9.24 9.09 1.31
N THR A 93 8.27 9.17 2.21
CA THR A 93 8.05 8.15 3.24
C THR A 93 6.82 7.33 2.84
N VAL A 94 6.92 6.01 2.91
CA VAL A 94 5.77 5.11 2.69
C VAL A 94 5.12 4.86 4.05
N GLU A 95 3.81 5.05 4.13
CA GLU A 95 3.02 4.72 5.31
C GLU A 95 1.93 3.71 4.97
N ALA A 96 1.60 2.83 5.91
CA ALA A 96 0.44 1.95 5.81
C ALA A 96 -0.04 1.59 7.22
N THR A 97 -1.35 1.39 7.39
CA THR A 97 -1.90 0.80 8.61
C THR A 97 -1.94 -0.71 8.43
N VAL A 98 -1.36 -1.45 9.38
CA VAL A 98 -1.19 -2.90 9.25
C VAL A 98 -1.40 -3.56 10.60
N SER A 99 -2.48 -4.34 10.72
CA SER A 99 -2.76 -5.09 11.94
C SER A 99 -1.61 -6.03 12.32
N PRO A 100 -1.39 -6.30 13.62
CA PRO A 100 -0.39 -7.26 14.09
C PRO A 100 -0.55 -8.64 13.45
N GLY A 101 -1.80 -9.10 13.24
CA GLY A 101 -2.12 -10.38 12.60
C GLY A 101 -1.81 -10.46 11.10
N ASN A 102 -1.64 -9.32 10.41
CA ASN A 102 -1.37 -9.29 8.97
C ASN A 102 0.12 -9.53 8.64
N SER A 103 0.60 -10.73 8.96
CA SER A 103 1.99 -11.16 8.75
C SER A 103 2.49 -10.98 7.30
N ALA A 104 1.60 -11.13 6.31
CA ALA A 104 1.95 -10.96 4.90
C ALA A 104 2.31 -9.51 4.56
N SER A 105 1.47 -8.54 4.95
CA SER A 105 1.76 -7.12 4.76
C SER A 105 2.97 -6.68 5.58
N ARG A 106 3.10 -7.15 6.82
CA ARG A 106 4.28 -6.85 7.65
C ARG A 106 5.59 -7.37 7.02
N ALA A 107 5.56 -8.56 6.43
CA ALA A 107 6.70 -9.10 5.68
C ALA A 107 7.01 -8.27 4.43
N LEU A 108 5.98 -7.85 3.68
CA LEU A 108 6.12 -6.97 2.53
C LEU A 108 6.82 -5.66 2.92
N PHE A 109 6.27 -4.90 3.86
CA PHE A 109 6.83 -3.60 4.26
C PHE A 109 8.21 -3.73 4.94
N GLY A 110 8.40 -4.76 5.77
CA GLY A 110 9.71 -5.03 6.36
C GLY A 110 10.77 -5.39 5.31
N SER A 111 10.42 -6.18 4.28
CA SER A 111 11.35 -6.48 3.17
C SER A 111 11.62 -5.26 2.30
N PHE A 112 10.61 -4.41 2.08
CA PHE A 112 10.75 -3.15 1.38
C PHE A 112 11.73 -2.21 2.12
N ALA A 113 11.55 -2.00 3.42
CA ALA A 113 12.46 -1.21 4.25
C ALA A 113 13.92 -1.70 4.14
N ARG A 114 14.14 -3.02 4.26
CA ARG A 114 15.48 -3.62 4.14
C ARG A 114 16.11 -3.42 2.76
N ARG A 115 15.36 -3.62 1.68
CA ARG A 115 15.87 -3.45 0.30
C ARG A 115 16.27 -2.02 0.00
N HIS A 116 15.55 -1.05 0.55
CA HIS A 116 15.85 0.37 0.39
C HIS A 116 16.80 0.94 1.45
N GLY A 117 17.22 0.12 2.43
CA GLY A 117 18.15 0.53 3.48
C GLY A 117 17.61 1.61 4.42
N VAL A 118 16.30 1.65 4.63
CA VAL A 118 15.62 2.67 5.44
C VAL A 118 14.95 2.06 6.69
N PRO A 119 14.77 2.82 7.78
CA PRO A 119 14.07 2.31 8.95
C PRO A 119 12.58 2.08 8.66
N MET A 120 12.00 1.13 9.40
CA MET A 120 10.56 0.96 9.55
C MET A 120 10.22 1.19 11.02
N VAL A 121 9.40 2.19 11.29
CA VAL A 121 8.93 2.54 12.63
C VAL A 121 7.45 2.25 12.73
N GLU A 122 7.00 1.71 13.86
CA GLU A 122 5.60 1.44 14.14
C GLU A 122 5.10 2.36 15.26
N GLN A 123 3.91 2.91 15.09
CA GLN A 123 3.25 3.77 16.08
C GLN A 123 1.75 3.43 16.16
N PRO A 124 1.11 3.59 17.34
CA PRO A 124 -0.35 3.49 17.43
C PRO A 124 -1.04 4.47 16.47
N CYS A 125 -2.12 4.04 15.82
CA CYS A 125 -2.86 4.90 14.87
C CYS A 125 -4.39 4.72 15.01
N PHE A 126 -4.94 3.62 14.50
CA PHE A 126 -6.36 3.31 14.65
C PHE A 126 -6.55 2.14 15.61
N THR A 127 -7.44 2.33 16.58
CA THR A 127 -7.83 1.29 17.54
C THR A 127 -8.96 0.44 16.98
N ALA A 128 -9.04 -0.83 17.40
CA ALA A 128 -10.11 -1.76 17.05
C ALA A 128 -11.50 -1.15 17.27
N ALA A 129 -11.69 -0.45 18.40
CA ALA A 129 -12.95 0.20 18.75
C ALA A 129 -13.34 1.36 17.82
N GLN A 130 -12.38 2.03 17.18
CA GLN A 130 -12.65 3.06 16.17
C GLN A 130 -13.03 2.45 14.81
N LEU A 131 -12.49 1.27 14.50
CA LEU A 131 -12.68 0.59 13.22
C LEU A 131 -13.99 -0.20 13.20
N ASP A 132 -14.31 -0.90 14.28
CA ASP A 132 -15.59 -1.57 14.46
C ASP A 132 -16.02 -1.53 15.94
N PRO A 133 -17.15 -0.87 16.25
CA PRO A 133 -17.70 -0.84 17.61
C PRO A 133 -17.99 -2.21 18.23
N ASN A 134 -18.09 -3.28 17.42
CA ASN A 134 -18.30 -4.65 17.87
C ASN A 134 -17.00 -5.46 18.04
N ASN A 135 -15.83 -4.79 17.96
CA ASN A 135 -14.50 -5.42 18.00
C ASN A 135 -14.29 -6.52 16.94
N GLY A 136 -14.91 -6.41 15.77
CA GLY A 136 -14.64 -7.29 14.63
C GLY A 136 -13.30 -7.03 13.92
N HIS A 137 -12.57 -6.00 14.34
CA HIS A 137 -11.28 -5.59 13.78
C HIS A 137 -10.17 -5.63 14.84
N GLU A 138 -8.94 -5.88 14.38
CA GLU A 138 -7.72 -5.66 15.18
C GLU A 138 -7.35 -4.18 15.18
N ASP A 139 -6.51 -3.75 16.13
CA ASP A 139 -5.82 -2.46 16.03
C ASP A 139 -5.02 -2.40 14.74
N GLU A 140 -5.03 -1.23 14.09
CA GLU A 140 -4.17 -0.97 12.94
C GLU A 140 -3.15 0.13 13.28
N PRO A 141 -1.99 -0.24 13.84
CA PRO A 141 -0.89 0.69 13.99
C PRO A 141 -0.36 1.12 12.62
N ILE A 142 0.23 2.31 12.56
CA ILE A 142 0.85 2.83 11.36
C ILE A 142 2.30 2.37 11.29
N LEU A 143 2.68 1.78 10.15
CA LEU A 143 4.06 1.53 9.75
C LEU A 143 4.53 2.71 8.91
N SER A 144 5.65 3.32 9.29
CA SER A 144 6.30 4.40 8.55
C SER A 144 7.67 3.94 8.08
N ILE A 145 7.89 3.94 6.76
CA ILE A 145 9.09 3.42 6.10
C ILE A 145 9.75 4.52 5.28
N GLY A 146 10.94 4.94 5.70
CA GLY A 146 11.68 6.01 5.01
C GLY A 146 12.38 6.98 5.97
N PRO A 147 12.75 8.18 5.49
CA PRO A 147 12.51 8.66 4.13
C PRO A 147 13.37 7.93 3.10
N LEU A 148 12.81 7.70 1.90
CA LEU A 148 13.50 7.13 0.75
C LEU A 148 14.21 8.25 0.00
N THR A 149 15.54 8.26 0.06
CA THR A 149 16.39 9.32 -0.49
C THR A 149 17.33 8.86 -1.60
N ALA A 150 17.44 7.54 -1.84
CA ALA A 150 18.36 6.97 -2.81
C ALA A 150 18.20 7.65 -4.19
N PRO A 151 19.27 7.92 -4.94
CA PRO A 151 19.16 8.48 -6.29
C PRO A 151 18.23 7.64 -7.17
N LEU A 152 17.42 8.30 -8.00
CA LEU A 152 16.67 7.60 -9.03
C LEU A 152 17.64 7.20 -10.14
N THR A 153 17.67 5.92 -10.48
CA THR A 153 18.30 5.43 -11.70
C THR A 153 17.25 5.42 -12.80
N ASP A 154 17.58 5.97 -13.96
CA ASP A 154 16.73 5.96 -15.16
C ASP A 154 16.48 4.54 -15.71
#